data_AF-A0A5B9MIG4-F1
#
_entry.id   AF-A0A5B9MIG4-F1
#
_cell.length_a   1.000
_cell.length_b   1.000
_cell.length_c   1.000
_cell.angle_alpha   90.00
_cell.angle_beta   90.00
_cell.angle_gamma   90.00
#
_symmetry.space_group_name_H-M   'P 1'
#
loop_
_entity.id
_entity.type
_entity.pdbx_description
1 polymer ?
#
loop_
_entity_poly.entity_id
_entity_poly.type
_entity_poly.pdbx_seq_one_letter_code
_entity_poly.pdbx_strand_id
1 'polypeptide(L)'
;MNSMIRHRKTHCQNAFTLIELLVALTIASALTAIALPTLKDSMRQNTLSRSASLVKGAFINARAQAIRTGRPFGLVIERRQRRIGEGVASGLNFFGANYATRIYYVQSPIEYRGDSQNAQAYPYLSTAWAPNPAPPANQTLPNSVIAKFFIPLESAGVLYAAVNGSAPARRLIGDGTRFSIGGSDYNFELDLTRSRTITAAQASTLGITPAVPGSLIIFNYRSIAPERSSNPGVYTNAIATSQFPARLELGQGYSFKFQTNPIKAPLAPVTMIGKTVVDLSISGTGSEPLLFNAQNILDTDPANVIPALDPDSLLQDVVVMFAPDGRLDGVFSSRRDPSISAPQTIPGFYVERLDPSTTVAFNVGFVDGILDNIDDGARYPYAVPGTDPQINTDDPPLESLPPWPNALTPKKVPNFANSDCAWISIHPLSGAISLDTVAGQPPQAKFYSYYGFSTANGSQSARNVIRERLHQSRRLTTAGTTQ
;
A
#
# COMPACT_ATOMS: atom_id res chain seq x y z
N MET A 1 -89.43 -17.31 -26.23
CA MET A 1 -88.09 -16.68 -26.18
C MET A 1 -87.36 -17.22 -24.96
N ASN A 2 -86.10 -17.60 -25.14
CA ASN A 2 -85.35 -18.58 -24.35
C ASN A 2 -85.11 -18.21 -22.88
N SER A 3 -85.53 -19.12 -21.98
CA SER A 3 -85.13 -19.16 -20.58
C SER A 3 -83.71 -19.72 -20.46
N MET A 4 -82.76 -18.85 -20.12
CA MET A 4 -81.34 -19.16 -19.93
C MET A 4 -81.12 -19.64 -18.48
N ILE A 5 -81.11 -20.96 -18.26
CA ILE A 5 -80.83 -21.58 -16.96
C ILE A 5 -79.31 -21.53 -16.70
N ARG A 6 -78.86 -20.61 -15.83
CA ARG A 6 -77.49 -20.58 -15.30
C ARG A 6 -77.32 -21.67 -14.24
N HIS A 7 -76.61 -22.74 -14.58
CA HIS A 7 -76.06 -23.68 -13.59
C HIS A 7 -74.95 -23.01 -12.78
N ARG A 8 -75.23 -22.66 -11.51
CA ARG A 8 -74.19 -22.38 -10.51
C ARG A 8 -73.63 -23.72 -10.04
N LYS A 9 -72.39 -24.05 -10.43
CA LYS A 9 -71.60 -25.09 -9.76
C LYS A 9 -71.29 -24.62 -8.35
N THR A 10 -71.96 -25.18 -7.35
CA THR A 10 -71.55 -25.08 -5.94
C THR A 10 -70.22 -25.81 -5.79
N HIS A 11 -69.13 -25.05 -5.65
CA HIS A 11 -67.84 -25.60 -5.25
C HIS A 11 -67.99 -26.12 -3.81
N CYS A 12 -68.00 -27.45 -3.64
CA CYS A 12 -67.70 -28.05 -2.34
C CYS A 12 -66.29 -27.62 -1.95
N GLN A 13 -66.18 -26.73 -0.97
CA GLN A 13 -64.92 -26.40 -0.34
C GLN A 13 -64.60 -27.53 0.63
N ASN A 14 -63.75 -28.46 0.19
CA ASN A 14 -63.15 -29.44 1.10
C ASN A 14 -62.27 -28.66 2.09
N ALA A 15 -62.70 -28.59 3.35
CA ALA A 15 -61.89 -28.02 4.42
C ALA A 15 -60.69 -28.95 4.67
N PHE A 16 -59.48 -28.40 4.66
CA PHE A 16 -58.27 -29.16 4.99
C PHE A 16 -58.35 -29.67 6.43
N THR A 17 -58.01 -30.95 6.61
CA THR A 17 -57.96 -31.54 7.94
C THR A 17 -56.77 -30.97 8.72
N LEU A 18 -56.90 -30.88 10.05
CA LEU A 18 -55.84 -30.38 10.92
C LEU A 18 -54.53 -31.16 10.73
N ILE A 19 -54.63 -32.47 10.49
CA ILE A 19 -53.48 -33.35 10.22
C ILE A 19 -52.80 -33.02 8.88
N GLU A 20 -53.54 -32.74 7.81
CA GLU A 20 -52.97 -32.33 6.51
C GLU A 20 -52.19 -31.02 6.64
N LEU A 21 -52.72 -30.07 7.41
CA LEU A 21 -52.05 -28.79 7.64
C LEU A 21 -50.76 -28.95 8.48
N LEU A 22 -50.77 -29.85 9.47
CA LEU A 22 -49.59 -30.18 10.27
C LEU A 22 -48.50 -30.86 9.43
N VAL A 23 -48.88 -31.81 8.58
CA VAL A 23 -47.95 -32.49 7.66
C VAL A 23 -47.39 -31.49 6.64
N ALA A 24 -48.23 -30.62 6.06
CA ALA A 24 -47.79 -29.60 5.11
C ALA A 24 -46.80 -28.61 5.73
N LEU A 25 -47.06 -28.11 6.94
CA LEU A 25 -46.13 -27.23 7.66
C LEU A 25 -44.80 -27.94 7.98
N THR A 26 -44.86 -29.22 8.35
CA THR A 26 -43.67 -30.00 8.65
C THR A 26 -42.80 -30.16 7.40
N ILE A 27 -43.39 -30.53 6.26
CA ILE A 27 -42.68 -30.63 4.97
C ILE A 27 -42.13 -29.27 4.54
N ALA A 28 -42.93 -28.20 4.63
CA ALA A 28 -42.48 -26.84 4.30
C ALA A 28 -41.30 -26.40 5.18
N SER A 29 -41.32 -26.72 6.47
CA SER A 29 -40.22 -26.39 7.39
C SER A 29 -38.94 -27.16 7.03
N ALA A 30 -39.05 -28.45 6.70
CA ALA A 30 -37.92 -29.27 6.26
C ALA A 30 -37.31 -28.75 4.95
N LEU A 31 -38.15 -28.39 3.96
CA LEU A 31 -37.68 -27.80 2.70
C LEU A 31 -37.01 -26.44 2.91
N THR A 32 -37.58 -25.60 3.78
CA THR A 32 -37.01 -24.28 4.10
C THR A 32 -35.66 -24.39 4.80
N ALA A 33 -35.51 -25.37 5.70
CA ALA A 33 -34.25 -25.63 6.39
C ALA A 33 -33.11 -26.00 5.42
N ILE A 34 -33.42 -26.68 4.31
CA ILE A 34 -32.45 -27.05 3.27
C ILE A 34 -32.20 -25.89 2.29
N ALA A 35 -33.24 -25.13 1.94
CA ALA A 35 -33.15 -24.07 0.92
C ALA A 35 -32.54 -22.75 1.43
N LEU A 36 -32.69 -22.42 2.72
CA LEU A 36 -32.23 -21.13 3.24
C LEU A 36 -30.70 -20.95 3.21
N PRO A 37 -29.87 -21.95 3.58
CA PRO A 37 -28.42 -21.83 3.47
C PRO A 37 -27.95 -21.59 2.03
N THR A 38 -28.50 -22.32 1.06
CA THR A 38 -28.10 -22.19 -0.36
C THR A 38 -28.48 -20.84 -0.96
N LEU A 39 -29.66 -20.32 -0.62
CA LEU A 39 -30.07 -18.96 -1.01
C LEU A 39 -29.11 -17.92 -0.42
N LYS A 40 -28.76 -18.05 0.87
CA LYS A 40 -27.85 -17.14 1.57
C LYS A 40 -26.46 -17.13 0.92
N ASP A 41 -25.91 -18.30 0.60
CA ASP A 41 -24.61 -18.42 -0.04
C ASP A 41 -24.62 -17.86 -1.47
N SER A 42 -25.68 -18.13 -2.24
CA SER A 42 -25.87 -17.53 -3.57
C SER A 42 -25.94 -16.00 -3.51
N MET A 43 -26.70 -15.44 -2.57
CA MET A 43 -26.78 -13.98 -2.37
C MET A 43 -25.42 -13.39 -1.96
N ARG A 44 -24.67 -14.10 -1.12
CA ARG A 44 -23.33 -13.72 -0.67
C ARG A 44 -22.33 -13.69 -1.82
N GLN A 45 -22.28 -14.74 -2.64
CA GLN A 45 -21.44 -14.82 -3.85
C GLN A 45 -21.81 -13.72 -4.88
N ASN A 46 -23.11 -13.51 -5.13
CA ASN A 46 -23.59 -12.46 -6.02
C ASN A 46 -23.22 -11.05 -5.53
N THR A 47 -23.21 -10.83 -4.21
CA THR A 47 -22.78 -9.56 -3.63
C THR A 47 -21.27 -9.36 -3.81
N LEU A 48 -20.47 -10.40 -3.57
CA LEU A 48 -19.03 -10.34 -3.71
C LEU A 48 -18.57 -10.14 -5.16
N SER A 49 -19.12 -10.90 -6.11
CA SER A 49 -18.82 -10.75 -7.53
C SER A 49 -19.13 -9.33 -8.05
N ARG A 50 -20.26 -8.75 -7.61
CA ARG A 50 -20.60 -7.35 -7.92
C ARG A 50 -19.60 -6.37 -7.32
N SER A 51 -19.24 -6.54 -6.05
CA SER A 51 -18.22 -5.69 -5.42
C SER A 51 -16.87 -5.78 -6.10
N ALA A 52 -16.41 -6.98 -6.47
CA ALA A 52 -15.14 -7.15 -7.18
C ALA A 52 -15.18 -6.53 -8.58
N SER A 53 -16.31 -6.66 -9.29
CA SER A 53 -16.54 -6.00 -10.57
C SER A 53 -16.56 -4.47 -10.45
N LEU A 54 -17.11 -3.92 -9.36
CA LEU A 54 -17.08 -2.48 -9.08
C LEU A 54 -15.65 -1.97 -8.88
N VAL A 55 -14.83 -2.68 -8.10
CA VAL A 55 -13.42 -2.30 -7.87
C VAL A 55 -12.62 -2.40 -9.18
N LYS A 56 -12.78 -3.48 -9.95
CA LYS A 56 -12.17 -3.60 -11.30
C LYS A 56 -12.60 -2.44 -12.20
N GLY A 57 -13.90 -2.15 -12.24
CA GLY A 57 -14.46 -1.05 -13.03
C GLY A 57 -13.87 0.30 -12.63
N ALA A 58 -13.64 0.54 -11.34
CA ALA A 58 -12.97 1.74 -10.85
C ALA A 58 -11.53 1.86 -11.39
N PHE A 59 -10.75 0.77 -11.42
CA PHE A 59 -9.40 0.78 -11.97
C PHE A 59 -9.40 1.03 -13.49
N ILE A 60 -10.30 0.39 -14.23
CA ILE A 60 -10.45 0.60 -15.67
C ILE A 60 -10.80 2.05 -15.97
N ASN A 61 -11.73 2.63 -15.19
CA ASN A 61 -12.11 4.02 -15.33
C ASN A 61 -10.94 4.94 -15.00
N ALA A 62 -10.21 4.71 -13.90
CA ALA A 62 -9.06 5.52 -13.53
C ALA A 62 -7.97 5.52 -14.62
N ARG A 63 -7.66 4.34 -15.17
CA ARG A 63 -6.74 4.20 -16.32
C ARG A 63 -7.25 4.94 -17.55
N ALA A 64 -8.53 4.80 -17.89
CA ALA A 64 -9.13 5.50 -19.03
C ALA A 64 -9.10 7.02 -18.85
N GLN A 65 -9.27 7.52 -17.61
CA GLN A 65 -9.12 8.93 -17.28
C GLN A 65 -7.68 9.42 -17.49
N ALA A 66 -6.69 8.62 -17.07
CA ALA A 66 -5.28 8.99 -17.26
C ALA A 66 -4.96 9.17 -18.76
N ILE A 67 -5.38 8.21 -19.58
CA ILE A 67 -5.23 8.25 -21.05
C ILE A 67 -5.95 9.45 -21.65
N ARG A 68 -7.23 9.63 -21.29
CA ARG A 68 -8.09 10.68 -21.87
C ARG A 68 -7.60 12.08 -21.54
N THR A 69 -7.12 12.31 -20.33
CA THR A 69 -6.67 13.63 -19.87
C THR A 69 -5.21 13.91 -20.22
N GLY A 70 -4.44 12.90 -20.61
CA GLY A 70 -3.00 13.01 -20.79
C GLY A 70 -2.26 13.30 -19.47
N ARG A 71 -2.88 12.99 -18.32
CA ARG A 71 -2.34 13.30 -16.98
C ARG A 71 -2.41 12.08 -16.06
N PRO A 72 -1.49 11.92 -15.09
CA PRO A 72 -1.58 10.82 -14.15
C PRO A 72 -2.88 10.85 -13.35
N PHE A 73 -3.58 9.72 -13.35
CA PHE A 73 -4.88 9.55 -12.69
C PHE A 73 -4.98 8.15 -12.08
N GLY A 74 -5.70 8.01 -10.98
CA GLY A 74 -5.62 6.79 -10.17
C GLY A 74 -6.75 6.60 -9.18
N LEU A 75 -6.51 5.71 -8.22
CA LEU A 75 -7.40 5.43 -7.11
C LEU A 75 -6.67 5.51 -5.76
N VAL A 76 -7.33 6.06 -4.75
CA VAL A 76 -7.02 5.88 -3.33
C VAL A 76 -7.94 4.80 -2.77
N ILE A 77 -7.34 3.77 -2.18
CA ILE A 77 -8.01 2.74 -1.40
C ILE A 77 -7.92 3.17 0.06
N GLU A 78 -9.01 3.71 0.58
CA GLU A 78 -9.04 4.33 1.91
C GLU A 78 -9.12 3.26 3.00
N ARG A 79 -8.08 3.18 3.84
CA ARG A 79 -8.08 2.27 4.99
C ARG A 79 -9.27 2.62 5.89
N ARG A 80 -9.96 1.60 6.41
CA ARG A 80 -11.11 1.79 7.30
C ARG A 80 -10.70 2.59 8.54
N GLN A 81 -9.53 2.30 9.10
CA GLN A 81 -8.89 3.07 10.15
C GLN A 81 -7.42 3.30 9.81
N ARG A 82 -6.95 4.53 9.96
CA ARG A 82 -5.52 4.87 9.80
C ARG A 82 -4.74 4.78 11.11
N ARG A 83 -5.44 4.86 12.23
CA ARG A 83 -4.89 4.73 13.57
C ARG A 83 -4.86 3.25 13.96
N ILE A 84 -3.71 2.77 14.42
CA ILE A 84 -3.51 1.37 14.83
C ILE A 84 -3.32 1.20 16.34
N GLY A 85 -3.51 2.23 17.15
CA GLY A 85 -3.47 2.12 18.62
C GLY A 85 -3.18 3.44 19.33
N GLU A 86 -2.90 3.35 20.63
CA GLU A 86 -2.58 4.49 21.51
C GLU A 86 -1.08 4.60 21.84
N GLY A 87 -0.23 3.94 21.04
CA GLY A 87 1.21 4.05 21.12
C GLY A 87 1.93 3.02 21.99
N VAL A 88 1.18 2.25 22.79
CA VAL A 88 1.71 1.07 23.49
C VAL A 88 1.75 -0.12 22.53
N ALA A 89 2.90 -0.79 22.42
CA ALA A 89 3.12 -1.87 21.46
C ALA A 89 2.14 -3.04 21.64
N SER A 90 1.92 -3.49 22.88
CA SER A 90 0.92 -4.52 23.21
C SER A 90 -0.56 -4.10 23.00
N GLY A 91 -0.83 -2.82 22.77
CA GLY A 91 -2.17 -2.27 22.53
C GLY A 91 -2.49 -1.99 21.06
N LEU A 92 -1.63 -2.42 20.14
CA LEU A 92 -1.82 -2.14 18.71
C LEU A 92 -2.87 -3.07 18.08
N ASN A 93 -3.79 -2.47 17.32
CA ASN A 93 -4.86 -3.14 16.60
C ASN A 93 -4.68 -2.93 15.08
N PHE A 94 -4.29 -4.01 14.40
CA PHE A 94 -4.03 -4.01 12.97
C PHE A 94 -5.28 -4.23 12.11
N PHE A 95 -6.32 -4.88 12.65
CA PHE A 95 -7.50 -5.30 11.89
C PHE A 95 -8.17 -4.12 11.19
N GLY A 96 -8.42 -3.02 11.91
CA GLY A 96 -9.07 -1.82 11.37
C GLY A 96 -8.29 -1.15 10.23
N ALA A 97 -6.97 -1.31 10.21
CA ALA A 97 -6.11 -0.76 9.17
C ALA A 97 -5.96 -1.70 7.97
N ASN A 98 -6.27 -2.99 8.12
CA ASN A 98 -6.02 -4.04 7.14
C ASN A 98 -7.12 -4.19 6.08
N TYR A 99 -8.08 -3.27 5.98
CA TYR A 99 -9.06 -3.31 4.90
C TYR A 99 -9.62 -1.94 4.53
N ALA A 100 -10.25 -1.90 3.36
CA ALA A 100 -10.93 -0.73 2.84
C ALA A 100 -12.36 -1.06 2.40
N THR A 101 -13.26 -0.10 2.63
CA THR A 101 -14.67 -0.17 2.19
C THR A 101 -15.01 0.91 1.17
N ARG A 102 -14.07 1.84 0.91
CA ARG A 102 -14.26 3.00 0.05
C ARG A 102 -13.02 3.23 -0.80
N ILE A 103 -13.25 3.61 -2.04
CA ILE A 103 -12.22 3.95 -3.02
C ILE A 103 -12.56 5.30 -3.62
N TYR A 104 -11.57 6.19 -3.72
CA TYR A 104 -11.71 7.52 -4.31
C TYR A 104 -10.86 7.60 -5.56
N TYR A 105 -11.30 8.38 -6.54
CA TYR A 105 -10.42 8.76 -7.62
C TYR A 105 -9.38 9.76 -7.15
N VAL A 106 -8.19 9.70 -7.72
CA VAL A 106 -7.11 10.67 -7.50
C VAL A 106 -6.54 11.15 -8.81
N GLN A 107 -5.98 12.34 -8.76
CA GLN A 107 -5.18 12.91 -9.84
C GLN A 107 -3.87 13.43 -9.27
N SER A 108 -2.80 13.32 -10.04
CA SER A 108 -1.59 14.07 -9.70
C SER A 108 -1.81 15.53 -10.09
N PRO A 109 -1.53 16.49 -9.21
CA PRO A 109 -1.44 17.89 -9.60
C PRO A 109 -0.42 18.09 -10.73
N ILE A 110 -0.45 19.26 -11.36
CA ILE A 110 0.59 19.64 -12.32
C ILE A 110 1.92 19.68 -11.57
N GLU A 111 2.99 19.22 -12.24
CA GLU A 111 4.35 19.29 -11.70
C GLU A 111 4.64 20.66 -11.10
N TYR A 112 5.14 20.67 -9.86
CA TYR A 112 5.45 21.90 -9.17
C TYR A 112 6.83 22.40 -9.60
N ARG A 113 6.86 23.59 -10.23
CA ARG A 113 8.06 24.19 -10.84
C ARG A 113 8.59 25.39 -10.06
N GLY A 114 8.10 25.55 -8.82
CA GLY A 114 8.34 26.73 -7.99
C GLY A 114 7.22 27.77 -8.09
N ASP A 115 7.32 28.77 -7.24
CA ASP A 115 6.30 29.82 -7.07
C ASP A 115 6.53 31.04 -7.99
N SER A 116 7.68 31.10 -8.65
CA SER A 116 8.06 32.15 -9.59
C SER A 116 8.60 31.58 -10.90
N GLN A 117 8.52 32.36 -11.97
CA GLN A 117 9.03 31.95 -13.29
C GLN A 117 10.55 31.68 -13.29
N ASN A 118 11.28 32.30 -12.36
CA ASN A 118 12.72 32.17 -12.19
C ASN A 118 13.10 31.26 -11.01
N ALA A 119 12.18 30.38 -10.58
CA ALA A 119 12.47 29.47 -9.48
C ALA A 119 13.65 28.55 -9.80
N GLN A 120 14.64 28.55 -8.91
CA GLN A 120 15.91 27.86 -9.11
C GLN A 120 16.29 27.02 -7.90
N ALA A 121 16.98 25.92 -8.17
CA ALA A 121 17.66 25.07 -7.21
C ALA A 121 19.16 25.16 -7.46
N TYR A 122 19.92 25.22 -6.37
CA TYR A 122 21.36 25.44 -6.41
C TYR A 122 22.08 24.21 -5.85
N PRO A 123 22.98 23.59 -6.62
CA PRO A 123 23.84 22.53 -6.10
C PRO A 123 24.68 23.09 -4.94
N TYR A 124 24.58 22.43 -3.79
CA TYR A 124 25.17 22.88 -2.54
C TYR A 124 25.90 21.73 -1.86
N LEU A 125 27.14 22.00 -1.45
CA LEU A 125 27.95 21.08 -0.68
C LEU A 125 27.95 21.50 0.80
N SER A 126 27.65 20.56 1.69
CA SER A 126 27.87 20.76 3.12
C SER A 126 28.28 19.47 3.79
N THR A 127 28.96 19.59 4.93
CA THR A 127 29.26 18.45 5.79
C THR A 127 27.98 17.71 6.17
N ALA A 128 28.13 16.40 6.45
CA ALA A 128 27.06 15.57 6.97
C ALA A 128 26.33 16.28 8.11
N TRP A 129 25.01 16.17 8.13
CA TRP A 129 24.26 16.68 9.27
C TRP A 129 24.79 15.96 10.51
N ALA A 130 25.25 16.72 11.51
CA ALA A 130 25.39 16.13 12.83
C ALA A 130 24.00 15.57 13.20
N PRO A 131 23.89 14.29 13.61
CA PRO A 131 22.65 13.80 14.20
C PRO A 131 22.22 14.79 15.30
N ASN A 132 20.91 14.96 15.50
CA ASN A 132 20.40 15.69 16.65
C ASN A 132 19.77 14.66 17.60
N PRO A 133 20.25 14.51 18.84
CA PRO A 133 21.29 15.33 19.50
C PRO A 133 22.68 15.17 18.88
N ALA A 134 23.45 16.26 18.89
CA ALA A 134 24.83 16.29 18.42
C ALA A 134 25.61 15.09 19.00
N PRO A 135 26.44 14.39 18.20
CA PRO A 135 27.22 13.30 18.74
C PRO A 135 28.09 13.81 19.89
N PRO A 136 28.44 12.94 20.86
CA PRO A 136 29.31 13.31 21.97
C PRO A 136 30.56 14.03 21.46
N ALA A 137 31.03 15.06 22.17
CA ALA A 137 32.11 15.96 21.75
C ALA A 137 33.44 15.28 21.32
N ASN A 138 33.56 13.98 21.54
CA ASN A 138 34.75 13.16 21.29
C ASN A 138 34.60 12.23 20.07
N GLN A 139 33.49 12.31 19.32
CA GLN A 139 33.30 11.55 18.08
C GLN A 139 33.66 12.41 16.88
N THR A 140 34.82 12.15 16.28
CA THR A 140 35.20 12.73 14.99
C THR A 140 34.27 12.15 13.93
N LEU A 141 33.21 12.87 13.57
CA LEU A 141 32.43 12.53 12.39
C LEU A 141 33.38 12.55 11.18
N PRO A 142 33.32 11.57 10.26
CA PRO A 142 34.02 11.73 9.00
C PRO A 142 33.53 13.04 8.39
N ASN A 143 34.47 13.92 8.01
CA ASN A 143 34.21 15.20 7.34
C ASN A 143 33.65 15.00 5.91
N SER A 144 32.79 14.00 5.71
CA SER A 144 32.15 13.68 4.45
C SER A 144 31.22 14.83 4.07
N VAL A 145 31.59 15.51 2.99
CA VAL A 145 30.77 16.52 2.35
C VAL A 145 29.71 15.81 1.52
N ILE A 146 28.44 16.07 1.83
CA ILE A 146 27.29 15.49 1.16
C ILE A 146 26.73 16.51 0.15
N ALA A 147 26.46 16.03 -1.06
CA ALA A 147 25.75 16.76 -2.11
C ALA A 147 24.29 17.00 -1.73
N LYS A 148 23.84 18.25 -1.82
CA LYS A 148 22.49 18.70 -1.46
C LYS A 148 21.99 19.73 -2.47
N PHE A 149 20.69 19.94 -2.56
CA PHE A 149 20.16 21.11 -3.26
C PHE A 149 19.68 22.14 -2.25
N PHE A 150 20.07 23.39 -2.45
CA PHE A 150 19.44 24.53 -1.76
C PHE A 150 18.41 25.15 -2.68
N ILE A 151 17.17 25.27 -2.21
CA ILE A 151 16.08 25.94 -2.93
C ILE A 151 15.59 27.12 -2.08
N PRO A 152 15.79 28.37 -2.53
CA PRO A 152 15.33 29.56 -1.80
C PRO A 152 13.82 29.55 -1.56
N LEU A 153 13.38 30.18 -0.46
CA LEU A 153 11.96 30.36 -0.12
C LEU A 153 11.17 30.99 -1.27
N GLU A 154 11.72 32.03 -1.90
CA GLU A 154 11.10 32.72 -3.04
C GLU A 154 11.00 31.87 -4.32
N SER A 155 11.81 30.82 -4.41
CA SER A 155 11.74 29.83 -5.50
C SER A 155 10.75 28.73 -5.18
N ALA A 156 10.67 28.28 -3.92
CA ALA A 156 9.78 27.18 -3.55
C ALA A 156 9.18 27.31 -2.14
N GLY A 157 8.19 28.19 -1.98
CA GLY A 157 7.41 28.37 -0.77
C GLY A 157 6.58 27.16 -0.38
N VAL A 158 6.02 26.41 -1.34
CA VAL A 158 5.31 25.15 -1.01
C VAL A 158 6.26 24.12 -0.38
N LEU A 159 7.46 23.96 -0.95
CA LEU A 159 8.48 23.09 -0.37
C LEU A 159 8.88 23.61 1.02
N TYR A 160 9.20 24.89 1.15
CA TYR A 160 9.57 25.48 2.44
C TYR A 160 8.48 25.29 3.51
N ALA A 161 7.21 25.46 3.16
CA ALA A 161 6.09 25.19 4.06
C ALA A 161 6.02 23.72 4.47
N ALA A 162 6.25 22.79 3.53
CA ALA A 162 6.29 21.35 3.83
C ALA A 162 7.40 21.02 4.83
N VAL A 163 8.59 21.57 4.63
CA VAL A 163 9.74 21.39 5.51
C VAL A 163 9.50 21.95 6.92
N ASN A 164 8.73 23.04 7.03
CA ASN A 164 8.35 23.65 8.32
C ASN A 164 7.06 23.05 8.92
N GLY A 165 6.66 21.85 8.49
CA GLY A 165 5.58 21.09 9.13
C GLY A 165 4.17 21.39 8.65
N SER A 166 3.98 22.17 7.58
CA SER A 166 2.65 22.38 7.00
C SER A 166 2.09 21.08 6.44
N ALA A 167 1.07 20.52 7.09
CA ALA A 167 0.47 19.24 6.70
C ALA A 167 -0.07 19.24 5.25
N PRO A 168 -0.77 20.28 4.75
CA PRO A 168 -1.18 20.35 3.35
C PRO A 168 -0.01 20.34 2.37
N ALA A 169 1.07 21.07 2.68
CA ALA A 169 2.24 21.12 1.82
C ALA A 169 3.02 19.80 1.83
N ARG A 170 3.20 19.17 3.00
CA ARG A 170 3.81 17.84 3.14
C ARG A 170 3.07 16.75 2.39
N ARG A 171 1.74 16.88 2.26
CA ARG A 171 0.92 15.97 1.44
C ARG A 171 1.19 16.12 -0.05
N LEU A 172 1.65 17.27 -0.52
CA LEU A 172 1.98 17.51 -1.93
C LEU A 172 3.45 17.19 -2.24
N ILE A 173 4.36 17.63 -1.37
CA ILE A 173 5.80 17.48 -1.51
C ILE A 173 6.36 17.12 -0.14
N GLY A 174 6.94 15.93 -0.03
CA GLY A 174 7.57 15.42 1.18
C GLY A 174 8.65 14.39 0.85
N ASP A 175 9.10 13.67 1.87
CA ASP A 175 10.08 12.59 1.68
C ASP A 175 9.48 11.52 0.74
N GLY A 176 10.32 10.95 -0.13
CA GLY A 176 9.92 10.09 -1.25
C GLY A 176 9.42 10.82 -2.51
N THR A 177 9.24 12.14 -2.46
CA THR A 177 8.77 12.90 -3.64
C THR A 177 9.87 12.99 -4.70
N ARG A 178 9.50 12.72 -5.95
CA ARG A 178 10.46 12.77 -7.06
C ARG A 178 10.61 14.17 -7.59
N PHE A 179 11.82 14.49 -8.02
CA PHE A 179 12.09 15.73 -8.71
C PHE A 179 13.17 15.58 -9.76
N SER A 180 13.17 16.50 -10.72
CA SER A 180 14.22 16.64 -11.72
C SER A 180 14.83 18.03 -11.64
N ILE A 181 16.12 18.12 -11.95
CA ILE A 181 16.85 19.37 -12.07
C ILE A 181 17.22 19.55 -13.54
N GLY A 182 17.02 20.75 -14.07
CA GLY A 182 17.37 21.10 -15.44
C GLY A 182 18.87 20.88 -15.67
N GLY A 183 19.21 20.23 -16.78
CA GLY A 183 20.60 19.95 -17.14
C GLY A 183 21.24 18.74 -16.46
N SER A 184 20.58 18.10 -15.47
CA SER A 184 21.14 16.92 -14.82
C SER A 184 20.92 15.64 -15.62
N ASP A 185 19.80 15.49 -16.34
CA ASP A 185 19.34 14.22 -16.93
C ASP A 185 19.02 13.12 -15.87
N TYR A 186 18.95 13.47 -14.57
CA TYR A 186 18.60 12.53 -13.49
C TYR A 186 17.22 12.81 -12.90
N ASN A 187 16.56 11.73 -12.50
CA ASN A 187 15.42 11.77 -11.59
C ASN A 187 15.90 11.47 -10.18
N PHE A 188 15.71 12.46 -9.30
CA PHE A 188 16.05 12.39 -7.91
C PHE A 188 14.81 12.01 -7.09
N GLU A 189 15.05 11.40 -5.95
CA GLU A 189 14.05 11.22 -4.91
C GLU A 189 14.46 12.00 -3.67
N LEU A 190 13.51 12.75 -3.12
CA LEU A 190 13.69 13.49 -1.88
C LEU A 190 13.87 12.49 -0.74
N ASP A 191 15.03 12.51 -0.10
CA ASP A 191 15.33 11.63 1.04
C ASP A 191 14.99 12.33 2.35
N LEU A 192 15.56 13.51 2.56
CA LEU A 192 15.30 14.32 3.74
C LEU A 192 15.40 15.81 3.42
N THR A 193 14.52 16.58 4.04
CA THR A 193 14.48 18.04 3.90
C THR A 193 14.64 18.77 5.23
N ARG A 194 15.32 19.92 5.21
CA ARG A 194 15.44 20.81 6.37
C ARG A 194 15.42 22.27 5.96
N SER A 195 14.79 23.11 6.79
CA SER A 195 14.77 24.56 6.58
C SER A 195 16.12 25.12 6.99
N ARG A 196 16.70 26.00 6.17
CA ARG A 196 17.97 26.64 6.49
C ARG A 196 18.02 28.05 5.93
N THR A 197 18.52 28.97 6.74
CA THR A 197 18.99 30.28 6.25
C THR A 197 20.48 30.15 5.96
N ILE A 198 20.88 30.34 4.70
CA ILE A 198 22.29 30.39 4.32
C ILE A 198 22.90 31.71 4.78
N THR A 199 24.17 31.72 5.19
CA THR A 199 24.85 32.96 5.58
C THR A 199 25.14 33.84 4.37
N ALA A 200 25.43 35.13 4.55
CA ALA A 200 25.78 36.01 3.43
C ALA A 200 26.99 35.49 2.62
N ALA A 201 27.99 34.92 3.31
CA ALA A 201 29.16 34.30 2.67
C ALA A 201 28.80 33.03 1.87
N GLN A 202 27.82 32.25 2.34
CA GLN A 202 27.33 31.09 1.60
C GLN A 202 26.45 31.50 0.41
N ALA A 203 25.64 32.54 0.58
CA ALA A 203 24.80 33.11 -0.45
C ALA A 203 25.67 33.65 -1.60
N SER A 204 26.76 34.37 -1.30
CA SER A 204 27.71 34.83 -2.32
C SER A 204 28.36 33.68 -3.11
N THR A 205 28.66 32.54 -2.48
CA THR A 205 29.17 31.35 -3.18
C THR A 205 28.11 30.72 -4.11
N LEU A 206 26.83 30.92 -3.80
CA LEU A 206 25.71 30.45 -4.61
C LEU A 206 25.20 31.49 -5.62
N GLY A 207 25.85 32.65 -5.74
CA GLY A 207 25.35 33.76 -6.56
C GLY A 207 24.02 34.36 -6.06
N ILE A 208 23.61 34.05 -4.83
CA ILE A 208 22.40 34.56 -4.19
C ILE A 208 22.80 35.75 -3.31
N THR A 209 22.19 36.92 -3.49
CA THR A 209 22.42 38.07 -2.61
C THR A 209 21.12 38.85 -2.47
N PRO A 210 20.62 39.10 -1.23
CA PRO A 210 21.22 38.85 0.10
C PRO A 210 21.07 37.39 0.58
N ALA A 211 21.40 37.11 1.84
CA ALA A 211 21.08 35.83 2.48
C ALA A 211 19.56 35.61 2.55
N VAL A 212 19.08 34.46 2.07
CA VAL A 212 17.64 34.15 1.99
C VAL A 212 17.36 32.83 2.72
N PRO A 213 16.24 32.72 3.48
CA PRO A 213 15.77 31.43 3.99
C PRO A 213 15.41 30.49 2.84
N GLY A 214 15.60 29.18 3.02
CA GLY A 214 15.21 28.21 2.02
C GLY A 214 15.17 26.78 2.55
N SER A 215 15.00 25.85 1.63
CA SER A 215 14.96 24.42 1.90
C SER A 215 16.24 23.76 1.42
N LEU A 216 16.84 22.96 2.29
CA LEU A 216 17.98 22.11 1.97
C LEU A 216 17.48 20.68 1.78
N ILE A 217 17.79 20.09 0.63
CA ILE A 217 17.32 18.78 0.21
C ILE A 217 18.50 17.81 0.15
N ILE A 218 18.40 16.71 0.89
CA ILE A 218 19.17 15.49 0.64
C ILE A 218 18.35 14.59 -0.28
N PHE A 219 19.03 13.92 -1.20
CA PHE A 219 18.37 13.17 -2.26
C PHE A 219 19.08 11.85 -2.52
N ASN A 220 18.29 10.88 -3.01
CA ASN A 220 18.76 9.61 -3.53
C ASN A 220 18.68 9.60 -5.06
N TYR A 221 19.65 8.97 -5.70
CA TYR A 221 19.64 8.72 -7.15
C TYR A 221 18.77 7.50 -7.44
N ARG A 222 17.64 7.67 -8.16
CA ARG A 222 16.76 6.54 -8.50
C ARG A 222 16.98 6.01 -9.90
N SER A 223 17.07 6.89 -10.88
CA SER A 223 17.27 6.51 -12.28
C SER A 223 18.02 7.59 -13.06
N ILE A 224 18.77 7.15 -14.07
CA ILE A 224 19.36 8.01 -15.10
C ILE A 224 18.35 8.06 -16.24
N ALA A 225 18.05 9.23 -16.79
CA ALA A 225 17.29 9.27 -18.03
C ALA A 225 18.07 8.50 -19.11
N PRO A 226 17.46 7.49 -19.76
CA PRO A 226 18.17 6.54 -20.61
C PRO A 226 18.86 7.18 -21.83
N GLU A 227 18.50 8.41 -22.18
CA GLU A 227 18.98 9.07 -23.39
C GLU A 227 20.41 9.63 -23.26
N ARG A 228 20.94 9.83 -22.05
CA ARG A 228 22.25 10.50 -21.84
C ARG A 228 22.94 10.02 -20.57
N SER A 229 23.60 8.87 -20.62
CA SER A 229 24.46 8.38 -19.53
C SER A 229 25.73 9.25 -19.40
N SER A 230 25.62 10.43 -18.82
CA SER A 230 26.80 11.18 -18.39
C SER A 230 27.28 10.63 -17.05
N ASN A 231 28.57 10.31 -16.93
CA ASN A 231 29.16 9.94 -15.63
C ASN A 231 28.93 11.07 -14.61
N PRO A 232 28.68 10.78 -13.31
CA PRO A 232 28.62 11.83 -12.28
C PRO A 232 29.88 12.71 -12.30
N GLY A 233 29.69 14.03 -12.20
CA GLY A 233 30.77 14.98 -11.99
C GLY A 233 31.34 14.81 -10.58
N VAL A 234 32.62 14.46 -10.50
CA VAL A 234 33.31 14.30 -9.22
C VAL A 234 33.76 15.67 -8.72
N TYR A 235 33.16 16.13 -7.63
CA TYR A 235 33.57 17.35 -6.92
C TYR A 235 34.54 16.98 -5.81
N THR A 236 35.82 17.29 -6.02
CA THR A 236 36.86 17.12 -5.00
C THR A 236 37.16 18.47 -4.37
N ASN A 237 37.00 18.59 -3.06
CA ASN A 237 37.63 19.67 -2.30
C ASN A 237 38.76 19.10 -1.42
N ALA A 238 39.51 19.96 -0.73
CA ALA A 238 40.67 19.55 0.07
C ALA A 238 40.34 18.56 1.23
N ILE A 239 39.06 18.30 1.50
CA ILE A 239 38.59 17.57 2.70
C ILE A 239 37.70 16.36 2.31
N ALA A 240 37.04 16.36 1.14
CA ALA A 240 36.18 15.27 0.69
C ALA A 240 35.91 15.29 -0.82
N THR A 241 35.48 14.13 -1.33
CA THR A 241 34.96 13.93 -2.69
C THR A 241 33.45 13.70 -2.62
N SER A 242 32.66 14.55 -3.27
CA SER A 242 31.21 14.40 -3.41
C SER A 242 30.83 14.39 -4.88
N GLN A 243 29.78 13.69 -5.27
CA GLN A 243 29.39 13.57 -6.68
C GLN A 243 28.02 14.20 -6.88
N PHE A 244 27.93 15.21 -7.75
CA PHE A 244 26.68 15.60 -8.40
C PHE A 244 26.68 14.97 -9.81
N PRO A 245 25.52 14.85 -10.46
CA PRO A 245 25.45 14.65 -11.91
C PRO A 245 26.42 15.52 -12.69
N ALA A 246 27.04 14.97 -13.74
CA ALA A 246 27.82 15.81 -14.65
C ALA A 246 26.94 16.96 -15.18
N ARG A 247 27.57 18.12 -15.41
CA ARG A 247 26.96 19.38 -15.89
C ARG A 247 26.24 20.25 -14.86
N LEU A 248 26.10 19.80 -13.61
CA LEU A 248 25.62 20.67 -12.53
C LEU A 248 26.78 21.34 -11.82
N GLU A 249 27.02 22.62 -12.06
CA GLU A 249 28.06 23.44 -11.42
C GLU A 249 27.58 23.99 -10.05
N LEU A 250 28.50 24.03 -9.08
CA LEU A 250 28.21 24.60 -7.78
C LEU A 250 27.89 26.09 -7.89
N GLY A 251 26.84 26.51 -7.20
CA GLY A 251 26.40 27.90 -7.20
C GLY A 251 25.72 28.39 -8.48
N GLN A 252 25.61 27.55 -9.51
CA GLN A 252 24.72 27.84 -10.64
C GLN A 252 23.26 27.47 -10.27
N GLY A 253 22.32 28.36 -10.59
CA GLY A 253 20.89 28.12 -10.43
C GLY A 253 20.33 27.30 -11.59
N TYR A 254 19.60 26.22 -11.28
CA TYR A 254 18.94 25.36 -12.26
C TYR A 254 17.43 25.32 -12.03
N SER A 255 16.65 25.27 -13.11
CA SER A 255 15.20 25.02 -13.01
C SER A 255 14.95 23.65 -12.38
N PHE A 256 13.89 23.50 -11.59
CA PHE A 256 13.52 22.20 -11.02
C PHE A 256 12.04 21.89 -11.27
N LYS A 257 11.67 20.62 -11.11
CA LYS A 257 10.28 20.16 -11.20
C LYS A 257 10.05 19.04 -10.21
N PHE A 258 9.08 19.21 -9.31
CA PHE A 258 8.63 18.17 -8.39
C PHE A 258 7.40 17.46 -8.97
N GLN A 259 7.42 16.13 -8.95
CA GLN A 259 6.26 15.30 -9.20
C GLN A 259 5.44 15.22 -7.91
N THR A 260 4.45 16.09 -7.78
CA THR A 260 3.64 16.17 -6.56
C THR A 260 2.88 14.88 -6.31
N ASN A 261 2.75 14.54 -5.03
CA ASN A 261 1.97 13.40 -4.57
C ASN A 261 0.49 13.53 -4.99
N PRO A 262 -0.21 12.40 -5.25
CA PRO A 262 -1.59 12.41 -5.70
C PRO A 262 -2.55 13.04 -4.69
N ILE A 263 -3.57 13.74 -5.19
CA ILE A 263 -4.67 14.30 -4.38
C ILE A 263 -6.00 13.68 -4.78
N LYS A 264 -6.94 13.59 -3.83
CA LYS A 264 -8.32 13.13 -4.08
C LYS A 264 -8.98 14.04 -5.11
N ALA A 265 -9.49 13.43 -6.18
CA ALA A 265 -10.31 14.12 -7.17
C ALA A 265 -11.68 14.45 -6.56
N PRO A 266 -12.36 15.52 -7.02
CA PRO A 266 -13.69 15.91 -6.55
C PRO A 266 -14.80 15.01 -7.14
N LEU A 267 -14.57 13.69 -7.17
CA LEU A 267 -15.51 12.68 -7.65
C LEU A 267 -16.08 11.89 -6.48
N ALA A 268 -17.31 11.40 -6.65
CA ALA A 268 -17.94 10.54 -5.66
C ALA A 268 -17.12 9.24 -5.45
N PRO A 269 -16.96 8.77 -4.20
CA PRO A 269 -16.27 7.53 -3.94
C PRO A 269 -17.08 6.31 -4.39
N VAL A 270 -16.36 5.27 -4.79
CA VAL A 270 -16.91 3.92 -4.96
C VAL A 270 -16.96 3.26 -3.58
N THR A 271 -18.15 2.85 -3.15
CA THR A 271 -18.36 2.20 -1.86
C THR A 271 -18.69 0.72 -2.08
N MET A 272 -18.07 -0.14 -1.28
CA MET A 272 -18.27 -1.59 -1.34
C MET A 272 -19.67 -1.98 -0.86
N ILE A 273 -20.21 -3.09 -1.39
CA ILE A 273 -21.58 -3.53 -1.07
C ILE A 273 -21.57 -4.48 0.15
N GLY A 274 -22.47 -4.26 1.11
CA GLY A 274 -22.67 -5.17 2.23
C GLY A 274 -21.42 -5.33 3.10
N LYS A 275 -20.98 -6.58 3.30
CA LYS A 275 -19.79 -6.93 4.12
C LYS A 275 -18.53 -7.18 3.29
N THR A 276 -18.53 -6.79 2.02
CA THR A 276 -17.36 -6.96 1.15
C THR A 276 -16.34 -5.84 1.36
N VAL A 277 -15.06 -6.15 1.20
CA VAL A 277 -13.95 -5.25 1.45
C VAL A 277 -12.84 -5.48 0.44
N VAL A 278 -11.97 -4.49 0.27
CA VAL A 278 -10.61 -4.73 -0.25
C VAL A 278 -9.74 -5.11 0.94
N ASP A 279 -9.21 -6.32 0.94
CA ASP A 279 -8.41 -6.87 2.03
C ASP A 279 -6.94 -6.48 1.84
N LEU A 280 -6.48 -5.49 2.60
CA LEU A 280 -5.11 -4.98 2.56
C LEU A 280 -4.13 -5.86 3.36
N SER A 281 -4.61 -6.79 4.19
CA SER A 281 -3.74 -7.69 4.95
C SER A 281 -2.94 -8.65 4.05
N ILE A 282 -3.45 -8.94 2.86
CA ILE A 282 -2.90 -9.91 1.89
C ILE A 282 -2.68 -9.31 0.50
N SER A 283 -2.86 -7.99 0.37
CA SER A 283 -2.67 -7.27 -0.89
C SER A 283 -1.29 -6.63 -0.95
N GLY A 284 -0.73 -6.55 -2.16
CA GLY A 284 0.62 -6.06 -2.38
C GLY A 284 1.10 -6.26 -3.81
N THR A 285 2.40 -6.18 -4.02
CA THR A 285 3.02 -6.46 -5.33
C THR A 285 3.30 -7.96 -5.50
N GLY A 286 3.76 -8.34 -6.68
CA GLY A 286 4.17 -9.71 -6.99
C GLY A 286 5.49 -10.09 -6.31
N SER A 287 6.32 -9.13 -5.93
CA SER A 287 7.53 -9.36 -5.14
C SER A 287 7.29 -9.22 -3.63
N GLU A 288 6.32 -8.41 -3.22
CA GLU A 288 5.98 -8.17 -1.82
C GLU A 288 4.47 -8.30 -1.62
N PRO A 289 3.96 -9.54 -1.44
CA PRO A 289 2.51 -9.79 -1.42
C PRO A 289 1.81 -9.25 -0.17
N LEU A 290 2.55 -8.86 0.87
CA LEU A 290 2.07 -8.28 2.13
C LEU A 290 2.34 -6.77 2.26
N LEU A 291 2.73 -6.11 1.17
CA LEU A 291 3.18 -4.71 1.20
C LEU A 291 2.19 -3.76 1.89
N PHE A 292 0.88 -4.00 1.77
CA PHE A 292 -0.13 -3.09 2.35
C PHE A 292 -0.60 -3.49 3.76
N ASN A 293 -0.10 -4.59 4.31
CA ASN A 293 -0.47 -5.10 5.62
C ASN A 293 0.11 -4.21 6.73
N ALA A 294 -0.73 -3.78 7.67
CA ALA A 294 -0.33 -2.87 8.75
C ALA A 294 0.71 -3.48 9.71
N GLN A 295 0.59 -4.77 10.03
CA GLN A 295 1.55 -5.49 10.86
C GLN A 295 2.90 -5.60 10.14
N ASN A 296 2.91 -5.95 8.84
CA ASN A 296 4.15 -6.03 8.05
C ASN A 296 4.84 -4.67 7.86
N ILE A 297 4.08 -3.58 7.81
CA ILE A 297 4.62 -2.22 7.73
C ILE A 297 5.30 -1.81 9.03
N LEU A 298 4.70 -2.17 10.17
CA LEU A 298 5.20 -1.78 11.50
C LEU A 298 6.36 -2.67 11.96
N ASP A 299 6.12 -3.97 11.90
CA ASP A 299 7.05 -5.03 12.23
C ASP A 299 7.69 -5.52 10.93
N THR A 300 8.78 -4.87 10.51
CA THR A 300 9.50 -5.24 9.29
C THR A 300 10.42 -6.46 9.48
N ASP A 301 10.80 -6.75 10.72
CA ASP A 301 11.65 -7.88 11.09
C ASP A 301 11.03 -8.60 12.31
N PRO A 302 10.23 -9.65 12.08
CA PRO A 302 9.47 -10.33 13.13
C PRO A 302 10.37 -11.01 14.18
N ALA A 303 11.67 -11.14 13.94
CA ALA A 303 12.61 -11.63 14.96
C ALA A 303 12.83 -10.62 16.10
N ASN A 304 12.47 -9.35 15.90
CA ASN A 304 12.66 -8.28 16.88
C ASN A 304 11.33 -7.84 17.49
N VAL A 305 11.39 -7.35 18.72
CA VAL A 305 10.24 -6.77 19.42
C VAL A 305 9.69 -5.57 18.65
N ILE A 306 8.37 -5.53 18.47
CA ILE A 306 7.67 -4.40 17.88
C ILE A 306 7.87 -3.16 18.77
N PRO A 307 8.48 -2.06 18.25
CA PRO A 307 8.63 -0.86 19.05
C PRO A 307 7.28 -0.16 19.32
N ALA A 308 7.23 0.61 20.41
CA ALA A 308 6.13 1.53 20.67
C ALA A 308 5.90 2.50 19.49
N LEU A 309 4.68 2.98 19.34
CA LEU A 309 4.27 3.92 18.29
C LEU A 309 3.98 5.29 18.93
N ASP A 310 4.28 6.39 18.27
CA ASP A 310 3.86 7.70 18.76
C ASP A 310 2.32 7.83 18.65
N PRO A 311 1.58 8.29 19.67
CA PRO A 311 0.10 8.18 19.72
C PRO A 311 -0.67 8.80 18.55
N ASP A 312 -0.06 9.76 17.85
CA ASP A 312 -0.63 10.47 16.70
C ASP A 312 -0.18 9.92 15.33
N SER A 313 0.56 8.81 15.32
CA SER A 313 1.03 8.18 14.10
C SER A 313 -0.13 7.56 13.32
N LEU A 314 -0.32 8.02 12.08
CA LEU A 314 -1.36 7.53 11.18
C LEU A 314 -0.74 6.83 9.97
N LEU A 315 -1.24 5.64 9.68
CA LEU A 315 -0.97 4.99 8.40
C LEU A 315 -1.59 5.79 7.25
N GLN A 316 -0.90 5.81 6.13
CA GLN A 316 -1.37 6.35 4.87
C GLN A 316 -2.26 5.33 4.15
N ASP A 317 -3.15 5.85 3.32
CA ASP A 317 -3.95 5.03 2.40
C ASP A 317 -3.07 4.44 1.29
N VAL A 318 -3.58 3.43 0.59
CA VAL A 318 -2.90 2.90 -0.60
C VAL A 318 -3.37 3.67 -1.83
N VAL A 319 -2.45 4.22 -2.60
CA VAL A 319 -2.75 4.94 -3.86
C VAL A 319 -2.17 4.19 -5.04
N VAL A 320 -2.94 4.05 -6.10
CA VAL A 320 -2.50 3.41 -7.34
C VAL A 320 -2.71 4.40 -8.48
N MET A 321 -1.62 4.81 -9.14
CA MET A 321 -1.63 5.81 -10.20
C MET A 321 -1.35 5.18 -11.55
N PHE A 322 -2.11 5.58 -12.56
CA PHE A 322 -1.83 5.26 -13.97
C PHE A 322 -1.19 6.46 -14.66
N ALA A 323 -0.24 6.19 -15.53
CA ALA A 323 0.41 7.17 -16.38
C ALA A 323 -0.51 7.56 -17.56
N PRO A 324 -0.23 8.69 -18.25
CA PRO A 324 -0.95 9.11 -19.45
C PRO A 324 -0.98 8.09 -20.59
N ASP A 325 -0.01 7.18 -20.65
CA ASP A 325 0.02 6.08 -21.62
C ASP A 325 -0.81 4.86 -21.20
N GLY A 326 -1.45 4.94 -20.03
CA GLY A 326 -2.27 3.88 -19.46
C GLY A 326 -1.49 2.80 -18.71
N ARG A 327 -0.17 2.91 -18.59
CA ARG A 327 0.64 2.03 -17.74
C ARG A 327 0.46 2.35 -16.26
N LEU A 328 0.91 1.46 -15.39
CA LEU A 328 0.96 1.74 -13.97
C LEU A 328 2.15 2.67 -13.68
N ASP A 329 1.88 3.89 -13.21
CA ASP A 329 2.89 4.93 -12.94
C ASP A 329 3.56 4.73 -11.57
N GLY A 330 2.78 4.32 -10.57
CA GLY A 330 3.28 4.11 -9.23
C GLY A 330 2.21 3.67 -8.24
N VAL A 331 2.67 3.04 -7.17
CA VAL A 331 1.85 2.69 -6.01
C VAL A 331 2.41 3.40 -4.79
N PHE A 332 1.55 4.09 -4.06
CA PHE A 332 1.93 4.80 -2.84
C PHE A 332 1.36 4.05 -1.64
N SER A 333 2.20 3.76 -0.65
CA SER A 333 1.80 3.10 0.59
C SER A 333 2.56 3.67 1.77
N SER A 334 2.22 3.20 2.97
CA SER A 334 2.97 3.58 4.18
C SER A 334 4.25 2.77 4.25
N ARG A 335 5.32 3.41 4.70
CA ARG A 335 6.53 2.73 5.14
C ARG A 335 6.99 3.29 6.49
N ARG A 336 7.59 2.42 7.30
CA ARG A 336 8.25 2.80 8.55
C ARG A 336 9.57 3.50 8.25
N ASP A 337 9.88 4.56 9.02
CA ASP A 337 11.14 5.30 8.94
C ASP A 337 12.36 4.35 9.06
N PRO A 338 13.17 4.17 7.98
CA PRO A 338 14.30 3.26 7.98
C PRO A 338 15.49 3.82 8.77
N SER A 339 15.51 5.12 9.08
CA SER A 339 16.59 5.76 9.83
C SER A 339 16.55 5.45 11.34
N ILE A 340 15.46 4.84 11.81
CA ILE A 340 15.22 4.55 13.21
C ILE A 340 15.53 3.07 13.48
N SER A 341 16.76 2.82 13.92
CA SER A 341 17.15 1.54 14.51
C SER A 341 16.43 1.30 15.85
N ALA A 342 16.00 0.06 16.10
CA ALA A 342 15.41 -0.35 17.39
C ALA A 342 16.35 -0.03 18.57
N PRO A 343 15.83 0.31 19.77
CA PRO A 343 14.46 0.16 20.27
C PRO A 343 13.73 1.51 20.47
N GLN A 344 13.83 2.42 19.51
CA GLN A 344 13.17 3.74 19.62
C GLN A 344 11.68 3.65 19.24
N THR A 345 10.86 4.49 19.88
CA THR A 345 9.45 4.72 19.51
C THR A 345 9.35 5.17 18.05
N ILE A 346 8.41 4.60 17.29
CA ILE A 346 8.18 4.94 15.89
C ILE A 346 7.42 6.29 15.84
N PRO A 347 8.02 7.37 15.31
CA PRO A 347 7.43 8.71 15.30
C PRO A 347 6.34 8.88 14.24
N GLY A 348 6.23 7.94 13.30
CA GLY A 348 5.22 7.97 12.26
C GLY A 348 5.55 7.13 11.04
N PHE A 349 4.74 7.34 10.00
CA PHE A 349 4.86 6.68 8.71
C PHE A 349 4.97 7.74 7.62
N TYR A 350 5.81 7.47 6.62
CA TYR A 350 5.90 8.28 5.42
C TYR A 350 5.25 7.58 4.24
N VAL A 351 4.96 8.36 3.21
CA VAL A 351 4.45 7.84 1.94
C VAL A 351 5.63 7.32 1.13
N GLU A 352 5.67 6.03 0.89
CA GLU A 352 6.60 5.43 -0.06
C GLU A 352 5.92 5.30 -1.41
N ARG A 353 6.59 5.76 -2.47
CA ARG A 353 6.23 5.46 -3.85
C ARG A 353 7.03 4.26 -4.34
N LEU A 354 6.35 3.18 -4.70
CA LEU A 354 6.91 2.05 -5.41
C LEU A 354 6.61 2.18 -6.91
N ASP A 355 7.61 1.91 -7.75
CA ASP A 355 7.41 1.68 -9.17
C ASP A 355 7.37 0.17 -9.41
N PRO A 356 6.17 -0.43 -9.44
CA PRO A 356 6.05 -1.88 -9.52
C PRO A 356 6.60 -2.39 -10.86
N SER A 357 7.61 -3.24 -10.81
CA SER A 357 8.06 -4.06 -11.94
C SER A 357 7.26 -5.36 -12.07
N THR A 358 6.52 -5.73 -11.02
CA THR A 358 5.67 -6.93 -10.94
C THR A 358 4.20 -6.55 -10.80
N THR A 359 3.31 -7.51 -11.04
CA THR A 359 1.86 -7.32 -10.91
C THR A 359 1.49 -6.80 -9.53
N VAL A 360 0.58 -5.83 -9.45
CA VAL A 360 0.00 -5.36 -8.19
C VAL A 360 -1.36 -6.00 -8.01
N ALA A 361 -1.59 -6.65 -6.87
CA ALA A 361 -2.78 -7.46 -6.63
C ALA A 361 -3.54 -7.00 -5.38
N PHE A 362 -4.87 -6.88 -5.54
CA PHE A 362 -5.80 -6.56 -4.48
C PHE A 362 -6.82 -7.68 -4.31
N ASN A 363 -6.97 -8.20 -3.09
CA ASN A 363 -8.03 -9.17 -2.80
C ASN A 363 -9.32 -8.43 -2.47
N VAL A 364 -10.41 -8.81 -3.13
CA VAL A 364 -11.77 -8.44 -2.76
C VAL A 364 -12.43 -9.64 -2.11
N GLY A 365 -12.76 -9.48 -0.83
CA GLY A 365 -13.27 -10.54 0.00
C GLY A 365 -14.30 -10.05 1.01
N PHE A 366 -14.46 -10.79 2.10
CA PHE A 366 -15.36 -10.42 3.18
C PHE A 366 -14.57 -9.88 4.38
N VAL A 367 -15.19 -8.95 5.12
CA VAL A 367 -14.59 -8.38 6.34
C VAL A 367 -14.25 -9.45 7.40
N ASP A 368 -14.93 -10.58 7.36
CA ASP A 368 -14.80 -11.67 8.32
C ASP A 368 -13.77 -12.73 7.92
N GLY A 369 -13.17 -12.59 6.74
CA GLY A 369 -12.04 -13.40 6.26
C GLY A 369 -10.70 -12.67 6.30
N ILE A 370 -10.66 -11.45 6.85
CA ILE A 370 -9.42 -10.70 7.10
C ILE A 370 -8.68 -11.37 8.25
N LEU A 371 -7.36 -11.48 8.14
CA LEU A 371 -6.51 -12.00 9.21
C LEU A 371 -6.24 -10.91 10.26
N ASP A 372 -6.51 -11.22 11.53
CA ASP A 372 -6.20 -10.34 12.67
C ASP A 372 -4.68 -10.26 12.90
N ASN A 373 -4.01 -11.41 12.86
CA ASN A 373 -2.55 -11.54 12.80
C ASN A 373 -2.17 -12.24 11.47
N ILE A 374 -1.22 -11.68 10.73
CA ILE A 374 -0.85 -12.22 9.41
C ILE A 374 -0.16 -13.59 9.48
N ASP A 375 0.56 -13.86 10.58
CA ASP A 375 1.31 -15.10 10.80
C ASP A 375 0.38 -16.30 11.01
N ASP A 376 -0.85 -16.04 11.44
CA ASP A 376 -1.92 -17.03 11.48
C ASP A 376 -2.16 -17.61 10.07
N GLY A 377 -2.08 -16.80 9.02
CA GLY A 377 -2.22 -17.26 7.64
C GLY A 377 -1.32 -18.47 7.28
N ALA A 378 -0.16 -18.63 7.94
CA ALA A 378 0.73 -19.77 7.71
C ALA A 378 0.10 -21.13 8.10
N ARG A 379 -0.79 -21.12 9.09
CA ARG A 379 -1.46 -22.30 9.67
C ARG A 379 -2.68 -22.78 8.88
N TYR A 380 -3.13 -22.04 7.85
CA TYR A 380 -4.32 -22.36 7.05
C TYR A 380 -3.97 -22.82 5.63
N PRO A 381 -4.60 -23.87 5.06
CA PRO A 381 -5.62 -24.73 5.68
C PRO A 381 -5.02 -25.79 6.62
N TYR A 382 -3.71 -26.02 6.52
CA TYR A 382 -2.95 -26.90 7.39
C TYR A 382 -1.66 -26.18 7.77
N ALA A 383 -1.16 -26.42 8.98
CA ALA A 383 0.14 -25.91 9.36
C ALA A 383 1.27 -26.56 8.55
N VAL A 384 2.31 -25.79 8.29
CA VAL A 384 3.54 -26.28 7.65
C VAL A 384 4.54 -26.62 8.76
N PRO A 385 4.88 -27.90 9.01
CA PRO A 385 5.94 -28.30 9.93
C PRO A 385 7.24 -27.55 9.67
N GLY A 386 7.97 -27.25 10.75
CA GLY A 386 9.21 -26.49 10.71
C GLY A 386 9.03 -24.97 10.74
N THR A 387 7.78 -24.50 10.69
CA THR A 387 7.47 -23.06 10.69
C THR A 387 7.58 -22.48 12.10
N ASP A 388 8.32 -21.39 12.21
CA ASP A 388 8.43 -20.57 13.41
C ASP A 388 7.58 -19.29 13.24
N PRO A 389 6.61 -19.04 14.14
CA PRO A 389 5.82 -17.83 14.12
C PRO A 389 6.62 -16.59 14.56
N GLN A 390 7.82 -16.76 15.15
CA GLN A 390 8.69 -15.69 15.62
C GLN A 390 8.02 -14.74 16.61
N ILE A 391 7.17 -15.29 17.50
CA ILE A 391 6.36 -14.51 18.44
C ILE A 391 7.25 -13.85 19.50
N ASN A 392 7.07 -12.55 19.68
CA ASN A 392 7.66 -11.73 20.73
C ASN A 392 6.58 -11.17 21.69
N THR A 393 7.00 -10.41 22.71
CA THR A 393 6.10 -9.91 23.78
C THR A 393 5.07 -8.88 23.31
N ASP A 394 5.33 -8.18 22.21
CA ASP A 394 4.50 -7.08 21.72
C ASP A 394 3.74 -7.42 20.43
N ASP A 395 3.86 -8.67 19.94
CA ASP A 395 3.08 -9.12 18.80
C ASP A 395 1.60 -9.21 19.14
N PRO A 396 0.71 -8.89 18.18
CA PRO A 396 -0.72 -9.14 18.36
C PRO A 396 -0.91 -10.62 18.66
N PRO A 397 -1.73 -10.96 19.67
CA PRO A 397 -1.89 -12.34 20.08
C PRO A 397 -2.36 -13.16 18.88
N LEU A 398 -1.68 -14.28 18.62
CA LEU A 398 -2.23 -15.28 17.72
C LEU A 398 -3.65 -15.60 18.21
N GLU A 399 -4.62 -15.78 17.31
CA GLU A 399 -5.97 -16.17 17.72
C GLU A 399 -5.86 -17.39 18.66
N SER A 400 -6.64 -17.38 19.75
CA SER A 400 -6.68 -18.45 20.78
C SER A 400 -7.23 -19.74 20.17
N LEU A 401 -6.41 -20.34 19.34
CA LEU A 401 -6.63 -21.49 18.49
C LEU A 401 -5.61 -22.55 18.93
N PRO A 402 -5.72 -23.82 18.50
CA PRO A 402 -4.94 -24.90 19.11
C PRO A 402 -3.45 -24.56 19.13
N PRO A 403 -2.72 -25.01 20.17
CA PRO A 403 -1.34 -24.60 20.39
C PRO A 403 -0.53 -24.85 19.11
N TRP A 404 0.33 -23.90 18.76
CA TRP A 404 1.25 -24.06 17.65
C TRP A 404 1.97 -25.42 17.77
N PRO A 405 2.10 -26.21 16.70
CA PRO A 405 1.89 -25.91 15.29
C PRO A 405 0.55 -26.41 14.73
N ASN A 406 -0.51 -26.53 15.53
CA ASN A 406 -1.77 -27.07 15.00
C ASN A 406 -2.41 -26.14 13.97
N ALA A 407 -3.13 -26.73 13.01
CA ALA A 407 -3.86 -25.97 11.99
C ALA A 407 -4.85 -25.02 12.64
N LEU A 408 -5.04 -23.85 12.03
CA LEU A 408 -6.11 -22.96 12.45
C LEU A 408 -7.45 -23.64 12.19
N THR A 409 -8.35 -23.51 13.15
CA THR A 409 -9.78 -23.73 12.94
C THR A 409 -10.45 -22.37 12.90
N PRO A 410 -10.21 -21.56 11.85
CA PRO A 410 -10.70 -20.19 11.86
C PRO A 410 -12.22 -20.22 11.83
N LYS A 411 -12.86 -19.24 12.45
CA LYS A 411 -14.33 -19.12 12.42
C LYS A 411 -14.86 -19.08 10.98
N LYS A 412 -14.03 -18.57 10.04
CA LYS A 412 -14.29 -18.51 8.60
C LYS A 412 -13.01 -18.72 7.80
N VAL A 413 -13.17 -19.20 6.57
CA VAL A 413 -12.07 -19.35 5.62
C VAL A 413 -11.44 -17.97 5.34
N PRO A 414 -10.12 -17.81 5.51
CA PRO A 414 -9.43 -16.57 5.19
C PRO A 414 -9.61 -16.18 3.71
N ASN A 415 -9.64 -14.88 3.43
CA ASN A 415 -9.92 -14.36 2.08
C ASN A 415 -8.93 -14.87 1.01
N PHE A 416 -7.66 -15.10 1.37
CA PHE A 416 -6.66 -15.63 0.43
C PHE A 416 -6.89 -17.10 0.03
N ALA A 417 -7.77 -17.81 0.74
CA ALA A 417 -8.06 -19.22 0.51
C ALA A 417 -9.56 -19.48 0.28
N ASN A 418 -10.39 -18.44 0.29
CA ASN A 418 -11.81 -18.52 0.01
C ASN A 418 -12.05 -18.40 -1.50
N SER A 419 -12.53 -19.46 -2.13
CA SER A 419 -12.81 -19.52 -3.58
C SER A 419 -13.86 -18.51 -4.06
N ASP A 420 -14.70 -18.00 -3.15
CA ASP A 420 -15.67 -16.96 -3.49
C ASP A 420 -14.99 -15.58 -3.69
N CYS A 421 -13.82 -15.38 -3.08
CA CYS A 421 -13.05 -14.14 -3.17
C CYS A 421 -12.33 -14.03 -4.50
N ALA A 422 -11.96 -12.79 -4.84
CA ALA A 422 -11.36 -12.49 -6.13
C ALA A 422 -10.13 -11.59 -5.99
N TRP A 423 -9.13 -11.86 -6.80
CA TRP A 423 -7.97 -11.02 -7.02
C TRP A 423 -8.23 -10.06 -8.17
N ILE A 424 -7.91 -8.80 -7.94
CA ILE A 424 -7.80 -7.77 -8.98
C ILE A 424 -6.32 -7.55 -9.20
N SER A 425 -5.83 -7.94 -10.37
CA SER A 425 -4.42 -7.87 -10.71
C SER A 425 -4.18 -6.80 -11.77
N ILE A 426 -3.16 -5.97 -11.55
CA ILE A 426 -2.78 -4.86 -12.43
C ILE A 426 -1.37 -5.13 -12.95
N HIS A 427 -1.25 -5.31 -14.26
CA HIS A 427 0.04 -5.53 -14.91
C HIS A 427 0.74 -4.19 -15.18
N PRO A 428 1.95 -3.95 -14.66
CA PRO A 428 2.53 -2.62 -14.65
C PRO A 428 2.81 -2.04 -16.04
N LEU A 429 3.39 -2.87 -16.94
CA LEU A 429 3.83 -2.43 -18.27
C LEU A 429 2.69 -2.22 -19.29
N SER A 430 1.56 -2.90 -19.12
CA SER A 430 0.40 -2.75 -20.03
C SER A 430 -0.74 -1.94 -19.40
N GLY A 431 -0.75 -1.83 -18.07
CA GLY A 431 -1.90 -1.38 -17.28
C GLY A 431 -3.11 -2.29 -17.41
N ALA A 432 -2.94 -3.53 -17.91
CA ALA A 432 -4.04 -4.48 -18.01
C ALA A 432 -4.55 -4.86 -16.61
N ILE A 433 -5.88 -4.90 -16.46
CA ILE A 433 -6.54 -5.19 -15.20
C ILE A 433 -7.36 -6.47 -15.36
N SER A 434 -6.98 -7.54 -14.66
CA SER A 434 -7.72 -8.80 -14.60
C SER A 434 -8.54 -8.92 -13.31
N LEU A 435 -9.51 -9.83 -13.32
CA LEU A 435 -10.28 -10.22 -12.15
C LEU A 435 -10.37 -11.73 -12.15
N ASP A 436 -9.81 -12.32 -11.11
CA ASP A 436 -9.45 -13.72 -11.07
C ASP A 436 -9.96 -14.30 -9.75
N THR A 437 -10.51 -15.51 -9.74
CA THR A 437 -10.92 -16.16 -8.49
C THR A 437 -9.69 -16.58 -7.69
N VAL A 438 -9.83 -16.65 -6.36
CA VAL A 438 -8.80 -17.21 -5.49
C VAL A 438 -8.50 -18.67 -5.85
N ALA A 439 -7.22 -18.98 -6.03
CA ALA A 439 -6.78 -20.34 -6.26
C ALA A 439 -6.84 -21.21 -5.00
N GLY A 440 -7.08 -22.50 -5.21
CA GLY A 440 -6.99 -23.50 -4.14
C GLY A 440 -5.60 -23.54 -3.52
N GLN A 441 -5.55 -23.65 -2.20
CA GLN A 441 -4.29 -23.76 -1.46
C GLN A 441 -3.63 -25.12 -1.72
N PRO A 442 -2.32 -25.18 -1.98
CA PRO A 442 -1.65 -26.44 -2.29
C PRO A 442 -1.58 -27.36 -1.04
N PRO A 443 -1.51 -28.68 -1.24
CA PRO A 443 -1.28 -29.62 -0.15
C PRO A 443 0.12 -29.43 0.45
N GLN A 444 0.28 -29.81 1.71
CA GLN A 444 1.52 -29.61 2.48
C GLN A 444 2.77 -30.13 1.76
N ALA A 445 2.68 -31.28 1.07
CA ALA A 445 3.80 -31.89 0.34
C ALA A 445 4.40 -30.98 -0.75
N LYS A 446 3.61 -30.07 -1.34
CA LYS A 446 4.09 -29.14 -2.36
C LYS A 446 4.96 -28.03 -1.77
N PHE A 447 4.82 -27.70 -0.50
CA PHE A 447 5.68 -26.73 0.15
C PHE A 447 7.13 -27.21 0.30
N TYR A 448 7.33 -28.48 0.58
CA TYR A 448 8.69 -29.05 0.63
C TYR A 448 9.31 -29.18 -0.76
N SER A 449 8.55 -29.75 -1.70
CA SER A 449 9.07 -30.09 -3.03
C SER A 449 9.27 -28.89 -3.96
N TYR A 450 8.44 -27.85 -3.85
CA TYR A 450 8.48 -26.70 -4.75
C TYR A 450 9.09 -25.44 -4.10
N TYR A 451 8.83 -25.23 -2.80
CA TYR A 451 9.27 -24.03 -2.08
C TYR A 451 10.51 -24.24 -1.23
N GLY A 452 11.05 -25.46 -1.20
CA GLY A 452 12.27 -25.78 -0.46
C GLY A 452 12.13 -25.66 1.06
N PHE A 453 10.90 -25.67 1.59
CA PHE A 453 10.68 -25.66 3.04
C PHE A 453 11.18 -26.96 3.66
N SER A 454 11.48 -26.92 4.96
CA SER A 454 11.97 -28.07 5.71
C SER A 454 11.05 -28.38 6.89
N THR A 455 11.10 -29.61 7.37
CA THR A 455 10.38 -30.02 8.59
C THR A 455 11.17 -29.69 9.85
N ALA A 456 12.43 -29.27 9.73
CA ALA A 456 13.26 -28.87 10.86
C ALA A 456 12.65 -27.64 11.55
N ASN A 457 12.57 -27.66 12.88
CA ASN A 457 11.94 -26.59 13.64
C ASN A 457 12.71 -25.26 13.44
N GLY A 458 12.01 -24.18 13.10
CA GLY A 458 12.64 -22.87 12.83
C GLY A 458 13.30 -22.74 11.46
N SER A 459 13.08 -23.68 10.54
CA SER A 459 13.68 -23.62 9.20
C SER A 459 13.02 -22.60 8.26
N GLN A 460 11.78 -22.20 8.56
CA GLN A 460 11.12 -21.10 7.86
C GLN A 460 10.27 -20.26 8.83
N SER A 461 10.10 -18.98 8.52
CA SER A 461 9.18 -18.11 9.25
C SER A 461 7.74 -18.24 8.76
N ALA A 462 6.78 -17.98 9.64
CA ALA A 462 5.35 -17.91 9.28
C ALA A 462 5.10 -16.91 8.14
N ARG A 463 5.77 -15.75 8.18
CA ARG A 463 5.72 -14.74 7.10
C ARG A 463 6.16 -15.28 5.73
N ASN A 464 7.20 -16.09 5.68
CA ASN A 464 7.62 -16.70 4.42
C ASN A 464 6.59 -17.72 3.92
N VAL A 465 6.01 -18.52 4.82
CA VAL A 465 4.94 -19.47 4.46
C VAL A 465 3.73 -18.75 3.88
N ILE A 466 3.24 -17.67 4.52
CA ILE A 466 2.09 -16.92 4.00
C ILE A 466 2.41 -16.23 2.68
N ARG A 467 3.62 -15.69 2.47
CA ARG A 467 4.03 -15.13 1.16
C ARG A 467 3.85 -16.15 0.04
N GLU A 468 4.32 -17.39 0.24
CA GLU A 468 4.17 -18.44 -0.78
C GLU A 468 2.71 -18.86 -0.99
N ARG A 469 1.91 -18.91 0.09
CA ARG A 469 0.45 -19.13 -0.02
C ARG A 469 -0.24 -18.06 -0.85
N LEU A 470 0.16 -16.79 -0.69
CA LEU A 470 -0.37 -15.68 -1.48
C LEU A 470 0.05 -15.76 -2.94
N HIS A 471 1.30 -16.12 -3.23
CA HIS A 471 1.73 -16.37 -4.60
C HIS A 471 0.90 -17.47 -5.25
N GLN A 472 0.62 -18.58 -4.54
CA GLN A 472 -0.24 -19.64 -5.07
C GLN A 472 -1.68 -19.20 -5.24
N SER A 473 -2.24 -18.49 -4.26
CA SER A 473 -3.59 -17.93 -4.32
C SER A 473 -3.84 -17.08 -5.58
N ARG A 474 -2.78 -16.42 -6.09
CA ARG A 474 -2.82 -15.54 -7.27
C ARG A 474 -2.54 -16.25 -8.61
N ARG A 475 -1.99 -17.47 -8.61
CA ARG A 475 -1.32 -18.07 -9.79
C ARG A 475 -2.24 -18.64 -10.88
N LEU A 476 -3.53 -18.84 -10.64
CA LEU A 476 -4.40 -19.56 -11.59
C LEU A 476 -4.84 -18.77 -12.84
N THR A 477 -4.26 -17.60 -13.15
CA THR A 477 -4.63 -16.82 -14.35
C THR A 477 -3.52 -16.54 -15.35
N THR A 478 -2.32 -17.04 -15.12
CA THR A 478 -1.40 -17.35 -16.22
C THR A 478 -1.69 -18.77 -16.70
N ALA A 479 -2.40 -18.89 -17.82
CA ALA A 479 -2.65 -20.16 -18.48
C ALA A 479 -1.35 -20.98 -18.58
N GLY A 480 -1.38 -22.20 -18.05
CA GLY A 480 -0.31 -23.18 -18.15
C GLY A 480 0.00 -23.78 -16.79
N THR A 481 -0.35 -25.07 -16.65
CA THR A 481 0.54 -26.01 -15.97
C THR A 481 1.99 -25.67 -16.29
N THR A 482 2.69 -25.00 -15.39
CA THR A 482 4.15 -25.09 -15.35
C THR A 482 4.48 -26.18 -14.35
N GLN A 483 5.12 -27.20 -14.92
CA GLN A 483 5.53 -28.49 -14.36
C GLN A 483 6.21 -28.39 -12.99
#